data_AF-A0A519RM13-F1
#
_entry.id   AF-A0A519RM13-F1
#
_cell.length_a   1.000
_cell.length_b   1.000
_cell.length_c   1.000
_cell.angle_alpha   90.00
_cell.angle_beta   90.00
_cell.angle_gamma   90.00
#
_symmetry.space_group_name_H-M   'P 1'
#
loop_
_entity.id
_entity.type
_entity.pdbx_description
1 polymer ?
#
loop_
_entity_poly.entity_id
_entity_poly.type
_entity_poly.pdbx_seq_one_letter_code
_entity_poly.pdbx_strand_id
1 'polypeptide(L)'
;MKLIIKAIKVNVLLIILLMISQAASAQLSEPQVFKDFKKDKSKSKLTDFSYAGYHYGEKPLPTALKNVVDVSKFGVHPNTQTDCTPAVQRIIDSLGKKGGGTLYFPKGRYLFNLDSTQKKFIQINYSNIVIKGAGQGTDGTIFYLANDLLQFDRHPWLSPFLIQTALNLQGTDGFWGIDYPDDTRPVIDKNAKSKATFYPAKILTEVTGPAFRGNRILKVKSTKNIKAGDVILVGMYNTSKDGNLIKELIKPYTTFEAHHKAPNDAGTQKAPSFQWLVEVAHVNSNTIELKQPLRYDIKMEFKPVIAEANMLREIGVEDLRIESAWKGEYCHHGCPKSTKFDSAMMDYGWNAINLC
;
A
#
# COMPACT_ATOMS: atom_id res chain seq x y z
N MET A 1 76.10 -5.08 1.83
CA MET A 1 74.95 -4.33 2.40
C MET A 1 74.00 -3.74 1.34
N LYS A 2 74.48 -2.97 0.34
CA LYS A 2 73.61 -2.34 -0.69
C LYS A 2 72.80 -3.32 -1.57
N LEU A 3 73.33 -4.51 -1.88
CA LEU A 3 72.64 -5.54 -2.69
C LEU A 3 71.46 -6.20 -1.95
N ILE A 4 71.59 -6.44 -0.64
CA ILE A 4 70.54 -7.07 0.19
C ILE A 4 69.34 -6.12 0.35
N ILE A 5 69.59 -4.82 0.53
CA ILE A 5 68.54 -3.79 0.64
C ILE A 5 67.77 -3.65 -0.69
N LYS A 6 68.42 -3.85 -1.84
CA LYS A 6 67.78 -3.79 -3.16
C LYS A 6 66.85 -4.99 -3.39
N ALA A 7 67.27 -6.20 -2.98
CA ALA A 7 66.45 -7.41 -3.07
C ALA A 7 65.21 -7.36 -2.16
N ILE A 8 65.34 -6.83 -0.94
CA ILE A 8 64.22 -6.64 0.00
C ILE A 8 63.20 -5.64 -0.56
N LYS A 9 63.66 -4.52 -1.16
CA LYS A 9 62.75 -3.52 -1.78
C LYS A 9 62.00 -4.06 -2.99
N VAL A 10 62.62 -4.92 -3.81
CA VAL A 10 61.95 -5.55 -4.96
C VAL A 10 60.89 -6.55 -4.50
N ASN A 11 61.17 -7.36 -3.48
CA ASN A 11 60.18 -8.31 -2.94
C ASN A 11 59.00 -7.61 -2.25
N VAL A 12 59.23 -6.51 -1.53
CA VAL A 12 58.14 -5.71 -0.93
C VAL A 12 57.27 -5.06 -2.03
N LEU A 13 57.87 -4.55 -3.10
CA LEU A 13 57.13 -3.98 -4.23
C LEU A 13 56.31 -5.05 -4.98
N LEU A 14 56.84 -6.26 -5.14
CA LEU A 14 56.15 -7.39 -5.77
C LEU A 14 54.96 -7.88 -4.92
N ILE A 15 55.11 -7.94 -3.60
CA ILE A 15 54.03 -8.28 -2.67
C ILE A 15 52.94 -7.21 -2.68
N ILE A 16 53.31 -5.93 -2.72
CA ILE A 16 52.35 -4.82 -2.85
C ILE A 16 51.60 -4.88 -4.20
N LEU A 17 52.28 -5.19 -5.32
CA LEU A 17 51.62 -5.38 -6.62
C LEU A 17 50.69 -6.61 -6.64
N LEU A 18 51.05 -7.72 -5.96
CA LEU A 18 50.17 -8.88 -5.79
C LEU A 18 48.94 -8.56 -4.92
N MET A 19 49.09 -7.73 -3.89
CA MET A 19 47.95 -7.28 -3.07
C MET A 19 47.04 -6.31 -3.84
N ILE A 20 47.59 -5.42 -4.67
CA ILE A 20 46.82 -4.48 -5.50
C ILE A 20 46.07 -5.20 -6.63
N SER A 21 46.64 -6.27 -7.21
CA SER A 21 45.95 -7.08 -8.23
C SER A 21 44.84 -7.98 -7.65
N GLN A 22 44.95 -8.43 -6.39
CA GLN A 22 43.83 -9.08 -5.70
C GLN A 22 42.73 -8.07 -5.31
N ALA A 23 43.09 -6.84 -4.94
CA ALA A 23 42.11 -5.79 -4.64
C ALA A 23 41.32 -5.33 -5.88
N ALA A 24 41.93 -5.38 -7.08
CA ALA A 24 41.27 -5.03 -8.34
C ALA A 24 40.32 -6.11 -8.90
N SER A 25 40.29 -7.30 -8.28
CA SER A 25 39.42 -8.42 -8.71
C SER A 25 38.15 -8.56 -7.87
N ALA A 26 37.90 -7.66 -6.92
CA ALA A 26 36.60 -7.52 -6.28
C ALA A 26 35.59 -6.83 -7.21
N GLN A 27 35.45 -7.33 -8.43
CA GLN A 27 34.32 -7.04 -9.27
C GLN A 27 33.13 -7.65 -8.55
N LEU A 28 32.33 -6.82 -7.87
CA LEU A 28 31.13 -7.21 -7.14
C LEU A 28 30.32 -8.13 -8.06
N SER A 29 30.44 -9.44 -7.84
CA SER A 29 29.77 -10.41 -8.70
C SER A 29 28.29 -10.18 -8.50
N GLU A 30 27.57 -9.94 -9.59
CA GLU A 30 26.16 -9.64 -9.51
C GLU A 30 25.43 -10.70 -8.66
N PRO A 31 24.63 -10.28 -7.66
CA PRO A 31 23.99 -11.20 -6.73
C PRO A 31 23.15 -12.24 -7.47
N GLN A 32 23.19 -13.49 -7.02
CA GLN A 32 22.44 -14.58 -7.66
C GLN A 32 20.94 -14.26 -7.74
N VAL A 33 20.38 -13.64 -6.71
CA VAL A 33 18.96 -13.25 -6.68
C VAL A 33 18.57 -12.27 -7.80
N PHE A 34 19.50 -11.41 -8.23
CA PHE A 34 19.28 -10.49 -9.34
C PHE A 34 19.53 -11.15 -10.70
N LYS A 35 20.51 -12.06 -10.80
CA LYS A 35 20.68 -12.93 -11.97
C LYS A 35 19.41 -13.77 -12.24
N ASP A 36 18.85 -14.35 -11.19
CA ASP A 36 17.61 -15.14 -11.26
C ASP A 36 16.43 -14.26 -11.71
N PHE A 37 16.34 -13.02 -11.21
CA PHE A 37 15.34 -12.05 -11.66
C PHE A 37 15.47 -11.72 -13.15
N LYS A 38 16.69 -11.46 -13.65
CA LYS A 38 16.91 -11.19 -15.08
C LYS A 38 16.63 -12.40 -15.95
N LYS A 39 16.84 -13.62 -15.44
CA LYS A 39 16.54 -14.87 -16.15
C LYS A 39 15.04 -15.13 -16.25
N ASP A 40 14.33 -15.04 -15.13
CA ASP A 40 12.88 -15.22 -15.07
C ASP A 40 12.30 -14.48 -13.84
N LYS A 41 11.90 -13.23 -14.06
CA LYS A 41 11.29 -12.39 -13.01
C LYS A 41 10.04 -13.00 -12.39
N SER A 42 9.30 -13.86 -13.11
CA SER A 42 8.08 -14.48 -12.60
C SER A 42 8.35 -15.52 -11.50
N LYS A 43 9.55 -16.12 -11.49
CA LYS A 43 10.00 -17.10 -10.49
C LYS A 43 10.95 -16.52 -9.45
N SER A 44 11.33 -15.25 -9.62
CA SER A 44 12.29 -14.59 -8.74
C SER A 44 11.73 -14.33 -7.35
N LYS A 45 12.64 -14.25 -6.36
CA LYS A 45 12.32 -13.73 -5.02
C LYS A 45 12.23 -12.21 -5.01
N LEU A 46 12.78 -11.51 -6.01
CA LEU A 46 12.61 -10.07 -6.15
C LEU A 46 11.23 -9.76 -6.73
N THR A 47 10.62 -8.70 -6.24
CA THR A 47 9.32 -8.22 -6.71
C THR A 47 9.41 -7.75 -8.17
N ASP A 48 8.53 -8.27 -9.02
CA ASP A 48 8.35 -7.80 -10.39
C ASP A 48 7.42 -6.57 -10.42
N PHE A 49 8.02 -5.40 -10.68
CA PHE A 49 7.30 -4.13 -10.82
C PHE A 49 6.82 -3.83 -12.25
N SER A 50 6.95 -4.76 -13.20
CA SER A 50 6.49 -4.53 -14.59
C SER A 50 4.97 -4.40 -14.75
N TYR A 51 4.22 -4.64 -13.67
CA TYR A 51 2.77 -4.44 -13.57
C TYR A 51 2.40 -3.11 -12.89
N ALA A 52 3.37 -2.22 -12.65
CA ALA A 52 3.10 -0.90 -12.10
C ALA A 52 2.57 0.06 -13.20
N GLY A 53 1.72 0.99 -12.81
CA GLY A 53 1.13 1.99 -13.70
C GLY A 53 -0.34 1.73 -14.01
N TYR A 54 -0.95 2.66 -14.76
CA TYR A 54 -2.36 2.62 -15.12
C TYR A 54 -2.68 1.35 -15.93
N HIS A 55 -3.69 0.60 -15.49
CA HIS A 55 -4.01 -0.74 -15.99
C HIS A 55 -2.76 -1.61 -16.21
N TYR A 56 -1.93 -1.74 -15.17
CA TYR A 56 -0.71 -2.55 -15.20
C TYR A 56 0.35 -2.08 -16.22
N GLY A 57 0.32 -0.81 -16.61
CA GLY A 57 1.18 -0.27 -17.66
C GLY A 57 0.77 -0.69 -19.07
N GLU A 58 -0.35 -1.40 -19.21
CA GLU A 58 -0.87 -1.89 -20.50
C GLU A 58 -1.63 -0.79 -21.28
N LYS A 59 -2.00 0.30 -20.61
CA LYS A 59 -2.73 1.43 -21.22
C LYS A 59 -2.14 2.78 -20.83
N PRO A 60 -2.15 3.77 -21.74
CA PRO A 60 -1.83 5.15 -21.38
C PRO A 60 -2.93 5.73 -20.47
N LEU A 61 -2.58 6.77 -19.71
CA LEU A 61 -3.56 7.54 -18.95
C LEU A 61 -4.63 8.14 -19.90
N PRO A 62 -5.91 8.17 -19.51
CA PRO A 62 -6.96 8.76 -20.33
C PRO A 62 -6.70 10.24 -20.55
N THR A 63 -6.67 10.69 -21.80
CA THR A 63 -6.53 12.12 -22.15
C THR A 63 -7.88 12.84 -22.23
N ALA A 64 -8.93 12.11 -22.59
CA ALA A 64 -10.31 12.62 -22.66
C ALA A 64 -11.04 12.36 -21.33
N LEU A 65 -11.32 13.42 -20.60
CA LEU A 65 -12.03 13.38 -19.33
C LEU A 65 -13.55 13.40 -19.56
N LYS A 66 -14.27 12.63 -18.76
CA LYS A 66 -15.73 12.45 -18.89
C LYS A 66 -16.46 13.38 -17.93
N ASN A 67 -17.62 13.88 -18.36
CA ASN A 67 -18.54 14.66 -17.52
C ASN A 67 -17.82 15.76 -16.71
N VAL A 68 -16.99 16.55 -17.39
CA VAL A 68 -16.17 17.57 -16.74
C VAL A 68 -17.06 18.68 -16.17
N VAL A 69 -16.96 18.89 -14.87
CA VAL A 69 -17.67 19.92 -14.12
C VAL A 69 -16.66 20.92 -13.58
N ASP A 70 -16.77 22.16 -14.03
CA ASP A 70 -16.06 23.29 -13.42
C ASP A 70 -16.70 23.61 -12.07
N VAL A 71 -15.93 23.49 -11.00
CA VAL A 71 -16.41 23.67 -9.62
C VAL A 71 -16.84 25.11 -9.31
N SER A 72 -16.37 26.10 -10.08
CA SER A 72 -16.78 27.50 -9.92
C SER A 72 -18.26 27.73 -10.20
N LYS A 73 -18.85 26.90 -11.08
CA LYS A 73 -20.31 26.92 -11.37
C LYS A 73 -21.15 26.45 -10.18
N PHE A 74 -20.51 25.89 -9.16
CA PHE A 74 -21.13 25.37 -7.94
C PHE A 74 -20.70 26.16 -6.69
N GLY A 75 -20.17 27.37 -6.88
CA GLY A 75 -19.77 28.27 -5.79
C GLY A 75 -18.44 27.92 -5.12
N VAL A 76 -17.64 27.01 -5.71
CA VAL A 76 -16.30 26.69 -5.24
C VAL A 76 -15.31 27.58 -5.97
N HIS A 77 -14.84 28.63 -5.31
CA HIS A 77 -13.94 29.62 -5.89
C HIS A 77 -12.58 29.63 -5.18
N PRO A 78 -11.48 29.75 -5.92
CA PRO A 78 -10.15 29.84 -5.34
C PRO A 78 -9.94 31.19 -4.64
N ASN A 79 -8.94 31.25 -3.76
CA ASN A 79 -8.49 32.44 -3.03
C ASN A 79 -9.59 33.10 -2.19
N THR A 80 -10.56 32.30 -1.75
CA THR A 80 -11.60 32.72 -0.80
C THR A 80 -11.25 32.23 0.61
N GLN A 81 -11.89 32.82 1.62
CA GLN A 81 -11.76 32.38 3.02
C GLN A 81 -12.80 31.30 3.38
N THR A 82 -13.39 30.64 2.38
CA THR A 82 -14.48 29.67 2.55
C THR A 82 -13.95 28.25 2.55
N ASP A 83 -14.45 27.44 3.49
CA ASP A 83 -14.17 26.00 3.51
C ASP A 83 -14.83 25.32 2.32
N CYS A 84 -14.01 24.80 1.41
CA CYS A 84 -14.45 24.16 0.18
C CYS A 84 -14.97 22.73 0.42
N THR A 85 -14.65 22.10 1.56
CA THR A 85 -14.94 20.67 1.80
C THR A 85 -16.42 20.30 1.57
N PRO A 86 -17.42 21.02 2.14
CA PRO A 86 -18.81 20.61 1.98
C PRO A 86 -19.33 20.75 0.54
N ALA A 87 -18.89 21.78 -0.18
CA ALA A 87 -19.31 22.02 -1.55
C ALA A 87 -18.69 21.01 -2.51
N VAL A 88 -17.38 20.73 -2.35
CA VAL A 88 -16.68 19.71 -3.13
C VAL A 88 -17.28 18.33 -2.89
N GLN A 89 -17.61 17.97 -1.64
CA GLN A 89 -18.27 16.69 -1.33
C GLN A 89 -19.59 16.51 -2.08
N ARG A 90 -20.45 17.54 -2.10
CA ARG A 90 -21.73 17.49 -2.83
C ARG A 90 -21.56 17.26 -4.33
N ILE A 91 -20.53 17.86 -4.94
CA ILE A 91 -20.25 17.67 -6.37
C ILE A 91 -19.78 16.24 -6.63
N ILE A 92 -18.88 15.70 -5.80
CA ILE A 92 -18.42 14.30 -5.89
C ILE A 92 -19.60 13.34 -5.78
N ASP A 93 -20.47 13.52 -4.79
CA ASP A 93 -21.65 12.67 -4.61
C ASP A 93 -22.62 12.76 -5.79
N SER A 94 -22.79 13.95 -6.38
CA SER A 94 -23.63 14.16 -7.56
C SER A 94 -23.06 13.45 -8.79
N LEU A 95 -21.75 13.56 -9.03
CA LEU A 95 -21.08 12.87 -10.13
C LEU A 95 -21.08 11.36 -9.94
N GLY A 96 -20.77 10.90 -8.73
CA GLY A 96 -20.77 9.48 -8.36
C GLY A 96 -22.12 8.81 -8.62
N LYS A 97 -23.22 9.43 -8.21
CA LYS A 97 -24.60 8.97 -8.49
C LYS A 97 -24.94 8.94 -9.99
N LYS A 98 -24.22 9.69 -10.83
CA LYS A 98 -24.36 9.72 -12.29
C LYS A 98 -23.35 8.84 -13.02
N GLY A 99 -22.63 7.97 -12.30
CA GLY A 99 -21.67 7.03 -12.88
C GLY A 99 -20.23 7.55 -12.97
N GLY A 100 -19.96 8.74 -12.42
CA GLY A 100 -18.63 9.34 -12.36
C GLY A 100 -18.47 10.58 -13.24
N GLY A 101 -17.30 11.20 -13.11
CA GLY A 101 -16.91 12.38 -13.85
C GLY A 101 -15.70 13.09 -13.27
N THR A 102 -15.36 14.22 -13.87
CA THR A 102 -14.21 15.03 -13.47
C THR A 102 -14.65 16.32 -12.81
N LEU A 103 -14.11 16.60 -11.63
CA LEU A 103 -14.16 17.92 -11.01
C LEU A 103 -12.95 18.71 -11.46
N TYR A 104 -13.18 19.76 -12.25
CA TYR A 104 -12.12 20.68 -12.69
C TYR A 104 -12.06 21.89 -11.76
N PHE A 105 -10.88 22.13 -11.20
CA PHE A 105 -10.56 23.24 -10.32
C PHE A 105 -9.68 24.25 -11.08
N PRO A 106 -10.22 25.45 -11.42
CA PRO A 106 -9.42 26.55 -11.94
C PRO A 106 -8.25 26.93 -11.01
N LYS A 107 -7.26 27.63 -11.55
CA LYS A 107 -6.05 28.08 -10.83
C LYS A 107 -6.39 28.84 -9.55
N GLY A 108 -5.56 28.64 -8.52
CA GLY A 108 -5.62 29.33 -7.24
C GLY A 108 -5.76 28.38 -6.05
N ARG A 109 -5.89 28.96 -4.85
CA ARG A 109 -5.85 28.23 -3.58
C ARG A 109 -7.24 27.93 -3.04
N TYR A 110 -7.54 26.66 -2.78
CA TYR A 110 -8.79 26.20 -2.18
C TYR A 110 -8.50 25.72 -0.75
N LEU A 111 -9.31 26.19 0.21
CA LEU A 111 -9.12 25.90 1.62
C LEU A 111 -10.02 24.74 2.04
N PHE A 112 -9.47 23.76 2.75
CA PHE A 112 -10.18 22.60 3.26
C PHE A 112 -9.94 22.45 4.77
N ASN A 113 -10.97 21.98 5.47
CA ASN A 113 -10.92 21.70 6.90
C ASN A 113 -10.58 22.95 7.73
N LEU A 114 -11.32 24.05 7.55
CA LEU A 114 -11.04 25.33 8.24
C LEU A 114 -11.48 25.32 9.71
N ASP A 115 -12.52 24.55 10.04
CA ASP A 115 -13.05 24.43 11.39
C ASP A 115 -12.23 23.42 12.20
N SER A 116 -11.39 23.90 13.12
CA SER A 116 -10.53 23.05 13.95
C SER A 116 -11.29 22.19 14.96
N THR A 117 -12.58 22.47 15.20
CA THR A 117 -13.43 21.70 16.10
C THR A 117 -14.02 20.45 15.45
N GLN A 118 -13.91 20.36 14.11
CA GLN A 118 -14.39 19.23 13.32
C GLN A 118 -13.24 18.68 12.47
N LYS A 119 -13.32 17.40 12.10
CA LYS A 119 -12.39 16.78 11.16
C LYS A 119 -13.12 16.55 9.83
N LYS A 120 -13.00 17.51 8.90
CA LYS A 120 -13.64 17.46 7.59
C LYS A 120 -12.62 17.14 6.51
N PHE A 121 -12.96 16.19 5.66
CA PHE A 121 -12.13 15.76 4.54
C PHE A 121 -13.02 15.35 3.36
N ILE A 122 -12.42 15.24 2.18
CA ILE A 122 -13.09 14.84 0.95
C ILE A 122 -13.22 13.32 0.91
N GLN A 123 -14.42 12.82 0.66
CA GLN A 123 -14.72 11.40 0.54
C GLN A 123 -15.05 11.04 -0.91
N ILE A 124 -14.34 10.06 -1.45
CA ILE A 124 -14.64 9.47 -2.76
C ILE A 124 -15.13 8.03 -2.55
N ASN A 125 -16.44 7.84 -2.62
CA ASN A 125 -17.11 6.54 -2.43
C ASN A 125 -17.63 5.91 -3.73
N TYR A 126 -17.16 6.42 -4.87
CA TYR A 126 -17.61 6.01 -6.21
C TYR A 126 -16.40 5.79 -7.11
N SER A 127 -16.52 4.87 -8.07
CA SER A 127 -15.55 4.71 -9.15
C SER A 127 -15.69 5.83 -10.19
N ASN A 128 -14.68 5.99 -11.05
CA ASN A 128 -14.67 6.95 -12.17
C ASN A 128 -14.75 8.43 -11.72
N ILE A 129 -14.09 8.78 -10.61
CA ILE A 129 -14.01 10.16 -10.11
C ILE A 129 -12.60 10.70 -10.32
N VAL A 130 -12.49 11.82 -11.03
CA VAL A 130 -11.20 12.51 -11.22
C VAL A 130 -11.28 13.90 -10.61
N ILE A 131 -10.33 14.23 -9.74
CA ILE A 131 -10.07 15.59 -9.28
C ILE A 131 -8.93 16.14 -10.13
N LYS A 132 -9.21 17.20 -10.90
CA LYS A 132 -8.25 17.82 -11.82
C LYS A 132 -8.04 19.29 -11.49
N GLY A 133 -6.79 19.69 -11.34
CA GLY A 133 -6.41 21.10 -11.29
C GLY A 133 -6.00 21.68 -12.65
N ALA A 134 -5.57 22.94 -12.63
CA ALA A 134 -5.08 23.70 -13.77
C ALA A 134 -3.55 23.81 -13.81
N GLY A 135 -2.86 22.88 -13.17
CA GLY A 135 -1.40 22.77 -13.05
C GLY A 135 -0.92 22.63 -11.61
N GLN A 136 0.26 22.01 -11.41
CA GLN A 136 0.87 21.77 -10.09
C GLN A 136 1.84 22.88 -9.62
N GLY A 137 2.09 23.88 -10.47
CA GLY A 137 2.99 25.01 -10.15
C GLY A 137 2.42 25.97 -9.10
N THR A 138 3.17 27.00 -8.72
CA THR A 138 2.73 28.06 -7.80
C THR A 138 1.50 28.82 -8.29
N ASP A 139 1.37 28.95 -9.61
CA ASP A 139 0.23 29.61 -10.27
C ASP A 139 -0.83 28.58 -10.71
N GLY A 140 -0.70 27.34 -10.24
CA GLY A 140 -1.59 26.24 -10.51
C GLY A 140 -2.76 26.16 -9.53
N THR A 141 -3.33 24.96 -9.40
CA THR A 141 -4.37 24.67 -8.41
C THR A 141 -3.73 24.16 -7.13
N ILE A 142 -4.05 24.79 -6.00
CA ILE A 142 -3.53 24.42 -4.69
C ILE A 142 -4.68 23.98 -3.80
N PHE A 143 -4.63 22.75 -3.30
CA PHE A 143 -5.48 22.30 -2.20
C PHE A 143 -4.74 22.51 -0.89
N TYR A 144 -5.31 23.29 0.02
CA TYR A 144 -4.70 23.59 1.31
C TYR A 144 -5.50 23.00 2.46
N LEU A 145 -4.91 22.03 3.16
CA LEU A 145 -5.44 21.46 4.40
C LEU A 145 -5.09 22.38 5.59
N ALA A 146 -6.08 23.05 6.16
CA ALA A 146 -5.85 24.10 7.15
C ALA A 146 -5.69 23.59 8.59
N ASN A 147 -6.33 22.47 8.93
CA ASN A 147 -6.20 21.82 10.24
C ASN A 147 -5.88 20.34 10.05
N ASP A 148 -5.23 19.75 11.05
CA ASP A 148 -4.92 18.33 11.06
C ASP A 148 -6.18 17.48 11.06
N LEU A 149 -6.03 16.24 10.63
CA LEU A 149 -7.03 15.19 10.63
C LEU A 149 -6.74 14.10 11.67
N LEU A 150 -5.85 14.37 12.62
CA LEU A 150 -5.46 13.40 13.64
C LEU A 150 -6.70 13.01 14.47
N GLN A 151 -6.94 11.71 14.56
CA GLN A 151 -7.97 11.12 15.42
C GLN A 151 -7.41 9.89 16.14
N PHE A 152 -8.05 9.53 17.24
CA PHE A 152 -7.73 8.39 18.10
C PHE A 152 -6.33 8.42 18.73
N ASP A 153 -6.25 8.82 20.00
CA ASP A 153 -5.01 8.84 20.79
C ASP A 153 -4.25 7.50 20.82
N ARG A 154 -4.98 6.38 20.66
CA ARG A 154 -4.42 5.03 20.68
C ARG A 154 -4.09 4.48 19.30
N HIS A 155 -4.81 4.91 18.26
CA HIS A 155 -4.70 4.39 16.89
C HIS A 155 -4.59 5.52 15.87
N PRO A 156 -3.60 6.43 16.01
CA PRO A 156 -3.51 7.62 15.17
C PRO A 156 -3.29 7.29 13.68
N TRP A 157 -2.75 6.10 13.37
CA TRP A 157 -2.60 5.59 12.01
C TRP A 157 -3.91 5.31 11.27
N LEU A 158 -5.05 5.36 11.98
CA LEU A 158 -6.37 5.27 11.39
C LEU A 158 -6.97 6.67 11.12
N SER A 159 -6.16 7.72 11.14
CA SER A 159 -6.62 9.07 10.80
C SER A 159 -6.94 9.21 9.30
N PRO A 160 -8.00 9.94 8.92
CA PRO A 160 -8.33 10.17 7.52
C PRO A 160 -7.30 11.08 6.86
N PHE A 161 -7.31 11.03 5.54
CA PHE A 161 -6.50 11.87 4.67
C PHE A 161 -7.38 12.99 4.12
N LEU A 162 -6.79 14.08 3.60
CA LEU A 162 -7.56 15.16 2.96
C LEU A 162 -8.49 14.60 1.86
N ILE A 163 -7.99 13.67 1.05
CA ILE A 163 -8.78 12.88 0.11
C ILE A 163 -8.78 11.44 0.58
N GLN A 164 -9.92 10.96 1.04
CA GLN A 164 -10.13 9.61 1.54
C GLN A 164 -11.06 8.84 0.59
N THR A 165 -10.63 7.69 0.11
CA THR A 165 -11.46 6.82 -0.73
C THR A 165 -12.16 5.73 0.07
N ALA A 166 -13.25 5.20 -0.47
CA ALA A 166 -13.84 3.92 -0.11
C ALA A 166 -14.33 3.75 1.35
N LEU A 167 -14.81 4.83 1.99
CA LEU A 167 -15.42 4.76 3.32
C LEU A 167 -16.71 3.93 3.38
N ASN A 168 -17.39 3.74 2.24
CA ASN A 168 -18.51 2.80 2.14
C ASN A 168 -18.06 1.32 2.12
N LEU A 169 -16.76 1.05 1.93
CA LEU A 169 -16.19 -0.30 1.94
C LEU A 169 -15.40 -0.56 3.23
N GLN A 170 -14.62 0.42 3.68
CA GLN A 170 -13.82 0.34 4.90
C GLN A 170 -13.80 1.70 5.61
N GLY A 171 -14.28 1.73 6.85
CA GLY A 171 -14.22 2.92 7.71
C GLY A 171 -12.80 3.25 8.18
N THR A 172 -12.62 4.44 8.71
CA THR A 172 -11.34 4.90 9.28
C THR A 172 -11.12 4.43 10.72
N ASP A 173 -11.90 3.51 11.25
CA ASP A 173 -11.85 3.05 12.65
C ASP A 173 -11.32 1.61 12.76
N GLY A 174 -10.84 1.06 11.65
CA GLY A 174 -10.50 -0.34 11.57
C GLY A 174 -9.64 -0.77 10.40
N PHE A 175 -9.06 -1.97 10.56
CA PHE A 175 -8.35 -2.67 9.49
C PHE A 175 -9.30 -3.59 8.73
N TRP A 176 -8.98 -3.84 7.47
CA TRP A 176 -9.69 -4.79 6.62
C TRP A 176 -8.75 -5.90 6.17
N GLY A 177 -9.30 -7.11 6.04
CA GLY A 177 -8.58 -8.26 5.51
C GLY A 177 -9.21 -9.57 5.95
N ILE A 178 -8.55 -10.67 5.63
CA ILE A 178 -8.95 -12.00 6.09
C ILE A 178 -8.80 -12.07 7.62
N ASP A 179 -9.85 -12.50 8.30
CA ASP A 179 -9.88 -12.60 9.76
C ASP A 179 -9.15 -13.84 10.28
N TYR A 180 -8.79 -13.79 11.55
CA TYR A 180 -8.24 -14.91 12.30
C TYR A 180 -9.34 -15.95 12.56
N PRO A 181 -9.03 -17.25 12.52
CA PRO A 181 -9.98 -18.28 12.93
C PRO A 181 -10.35 -18.15 14.42
N ASP A 182 -11.59 -18.48 14.80
CA ASP A 182 -12.01 -18.70 16.20
C ASP A 182 -11.78 -17.50 17.17
N ASP A 183 -11.81 -16.24 16.68
CA ASP A 183 -11.57 -15.01 17.45
C ASP A 183 -10.22 -14.97 18.19
N THR A 184 -9.21 -15.68 17.68
CA THR A 184 -7.82 -15.70 18.19
C THR A 184 -7.03 -14.43 17.86
N ARG A 185 -7.71 -13.35 17.45
CA ARG A 185 -7.09 -12.09 17.04
C ARG A 185 -6.14 -11.56 18.11
N PRO A 186 -4.99 -10.98 17.71
CA PRO A 186 -4.15 -10.26 18.64
C PRO A 186 -4.96 -9.09 19.21
N VAL A 187 -5.03 -9.03 20.54
CA VAL A 187 -5.58 -7.87 21.22
C VAL A 187 -4.60 -6.73 21.05
N ILE A 188 -4.94 -5.77 20.17
CA ILE A 188 -4.10 -4.60 19.83
C ILE A 188 -3.87 -3.73 21.08
N ASP A 189 -4.81 -3.73 22.03
CA ASP A 189 -4.67 -3.08 23.32
C ASP A 189 -5.40 -3.86 24.43
N LYS A 190 -4.62 -4.43 25.37
CA LYS A 190 -5.15 -5.22 26.50
C LYS A 190 -6.00 -4.40 27.49
N ASN A 191 -5.86 -3.07 27.46
CA ASN A 191 -6.59 -2.13 28.30
C ASN A 191 -7.72 -1.40 27.53
N ALA A 192 -7.91 -1.68 26.25
CA ALA A 192 -9.07 -1.20 25.50
C ALA A 192 -10.22 -2.20 25.68
N LYS A 193 -11.36 -1.73 26.19
CA LYS A 193 -12.61 -2.51 26.19
C LYS A 193 -13.19 -2.70 24.78
N SER A 194 -12.64 -2.03 23.77
CA SER A 194 -13.00 -2.17 22.35
C SER A 194 -11.80 -2.63 21.55
N LYS A 195 -11.92 -3.81 20.92
CA LYS A 195 -11.07 -4.20 19.79
C LYS A 195 -11.23 -3.09 18.73
N ALA A 196 -10.15 -2.56 18.15
CA ALA A 196 -10.29 -1.73 16.94
C ALA A 196 -11.18 -2.49 15.95
N THR A 197 -12.09 -1.80 15.27
CA THR A 197 -13.04 -2.44 14.36
C THR A 197 -12.22 -3.25 13.34
N PHE A 198 -12.59 -4.50 13.10
CA PHE A 198 -12.00 -5.29 12.03
C PHE A 198 -13.09 -5.58 11.01
N TYR A 199 -12.81 -5.25 9.76
CA TYR A 199 -13.69 -5.46 8.63
C TYR A 199 -13.28 -6.77 7.94
N PRO A 200 -13.92 -7.92 8.27
CA PRO A 200 -13.49 -9.20 7.72
C PRO A 200 -13.81 -9.29 6.22
N ALA A 201 -12.79 -9.58 5.42
CA ALA A 201 -12.96 -9.97 4.04
C ALA A 201 -13.70 -11.32 3.99
N LYS A 202 -14.81 -11.36 3.26
CA LYS A 202 -15.62 -12.56 3.12
C LYS A 202 -14.86 -13.64 2.35
N ILE A 203 -14.64 -14.80 2.95
CA ILE A 203 -14.11 -15.96 2.23
C ILE A 203 -15.12 -16.41 1.17
N LEU A 204 -14.67 -16.45 -0.09
CA LEU A 204 -15.48 -16.84 -1.24
C LEU A 204 -15.37 -18.33 -1.55
N THR A 205 -14.16 -18.89 -1.47
CA THR A 205 -13.87 -20.27 -1.88
C THR A 205 -12.54 -20.76 -1.32
N GLU A 206 -12.38 -22.07 -1.21
CA GLU A 206 -11.11 -22.73 -0.85
C GLU A 206 -10.30 -23.01 -2.11
N VAL A 207 -8.99 -22.88 -2.03
CA VAL A 207 -8.08 -23.41 -3.06
C VAL A 207 -8.01 -24.93 -2.91
N THR A 208 -8.07 -25.68 -4.01
CA THR A 208 -8.20 -27.15 -4.00
C THR A 208 -6.95 -27.90 -4.47
N GLY A 209 -5.91 -27.18 -4.88
CA GLY A 209 -4.63 -27.78 -5.25
C GLY A 209 -3.48 -26.78 -5.18
N PRO A 210 -2.24 -27.27 -5.06
CA PRO A 210 -1.07 -26.41 -4.97
C PRO A 210 -0.85 -25.64 -6.28
N ALA A 211 -0.20 -24.49 -6.16
CA ALA A 211 0.30 -23.72 -7.28
C ALA A 211 1.64 -23.09 -6.88
N PHE A 212 2.52 -22.85 -7.84
CA PHE A 212 3.88 -22.39 -7.56
C PHE A 212 4.06 -20.94 -7.98
N ARG A 213 5.02 -20.24 -7.36
CA ARG A 213 5.46 -18.92 -7.80
C ARG A 213 5.65 -18.89 -9.31
N GLY A 214 5.18 -17.83 -9.95
CA GLY A 214 5.20 -17.70 -11.41
C GLY A 214 3.97 -18.27 -12.10
N ASN A 215 3.22 -19.19 -11.47
CA ASN A 215 1.95 -19.66 -12.01
C ASN A 215 0.89 -18.55 -11.92
N ARG A 216 -0.12 -18.63 -12.79
CA ARG A 216 -1.27 -17.71 -12.82
C ARG A 216 -2.59 -18.39 -12.55
N ILE A 217 -2.62 -19.72 -12.47
CA ILE A 217 -3.86 -20.48 -12.35
C ILE A 217 -3.95 -21.03 -10.94
N LEU A 218 -5.07 -20.78 -10.27
CA LEU A 218 -5.44 -21.43 -9.01
C LEU A 218 -6.65 -22.32 -9.25
N LYS A 219 -6.59 -23.57 -8.75
CA LYS A 219 -7.75 -24.45 -8.67
C LYS A 219 -8.54 -24.11 -7.42
N VAL A 220 -9.85 -23.94 -7.56
CA VAL A 220 -10.73 -23.55 -6.46
C VAL A 220 -11.94 -24.47 -6.39
N LYS A 221 -12.56 -24.55 -5.21
CA LYS A 221 -13.74 -25.38 -4.95
C LYS A 221 -14.97 -24.93 -5.73
N SER A 222 -15.09 -23.61 -5.93
CA SER A 222 -16.19 -22.96 -6.64
C SER A 222 -15.75 -21.59 -7.15
N THR A 223 -16.28 -21.20 -8.31
CA THR A 223 -16.11 -19.87 -8.91
C THR A 223 -17.42 -19.06 -8.94
N LYS A 224 -18.49 -19.55 -8.29
CA LYS A 224 -19.86 -18.98 -8.37
C LYS A 224 -19.94 -17.47 -8.10
N ASN A 225 -19.10 -16.95 -7.20
CA ASN A 225 -19.10 -15.55 -6.78
C ASN A 225 -17.83 -14.79 -7.22
N ILE A 226 -17.16 -15.27 -8.28
CA ILE A 226 -15.94 -14.67 -8.81
C ILE A 226 -16.11 -14.50 -10.31
N LYS A 227 -15.85 -13.31 -10.83
CA LYS A 227 -15.83 -13.01 -12.27
C LYS A 227 -14.50 -12.38 -12.70
N ALA A 228 -14.23 -12.42 -14.00
CA ALA A 228 -13.12 -11.68 -14.57
C ALA A 228 -13.26 -10.18 -14.25
N GLY A 229 -12.15 -9.54 -13.89
CA GLY A 229 -12.09 -8.15 -13.43
C GLY A 229 -12.38 -7.95 -11.93
N ASP A 230 -12.74 -8.99 -11.16
CA ASP A 230 -12.78 -8.86 -9.71
C ASP A 230 -11.36 -8.73 -9.14
N VAL A 231 -11.20 -7.93 -8.08
CA VAL A 231 -10.03 -8.00 -7.21
C VAL A 231 -10.36 -8.97 -6.08
N ILE A 232 -9.41 -9.83 -5.75
CA ILE A 232 -9.54 -10.83 -4.70
C ILE A 232 -8.33 -10.79 -3.77
N LEU A 233 -8.50 -11.27 -2.54
CA LEU A 233 -7.40 -11.63 -1.66
C LEU A 233 -7.09 -13.11 -1.78
N VAL A 234 -5.84 -13.44 -2.11
CA VAL A 234 -5.29 -14.78 -1.91
C VAL A 234 -4.72 -14.85 -0.50
N GLY A 235 -5.33 -15.66 0.35
CA GLY A 235 -4.96 -15.80 1.76
C GLY A 235 -4.34 -17.15 2.09
N MET A 236 -3.40 -17.17 3.04
CA MET A 236 -2.91 -18.39 3.67
C MET A 236 -2.79 -18.20 5.19
N TYR A 237 -3.01 -19.27 5.94
CA TYR A 237 -3.00 -19.30 7.40
C TYR A 237 -1.80 -20.05 7.96
N ASN A 238 -1.34 -19.64 9.15
CA ASN A 238 -0.54 -20.52 10.00
C ASN A 238 -1.41 -21.68 10.47
N THR A 239 -0.89 -22.90 10.36
CA THR A 239 -1.59 -24.12 10.76
C THR A 239 -0.88 -24.88 11.88
N SER A 240 0.39 -24.55 12.16
CA SER A 240 1.13 -25.04 13.31
C SER A 240 1.23 -23.99 14.42
N LYS A 241 1.34 -24.45 15.67
CA LYS A 241 1.50 -23.57 16.85
C LYS A 241 2.77 -22.73 16.81
N ASP A 242 3.80 -23.20 16.11
CA ASP A 242 5.09 -22.52 15.98
C ASP A 242 5.16 -21.57 14.78
N GLY A 243 4.07 -21.39 14.02
CA GLY A 243 3.99 -20.39 12.95
C GLY A 243 4.67 -20.83 11.64
N ASN A 244 4.31 -22.00 11.12
CA ASN A 244 4.88 -22.55 9.88
C ASN A 244 4.83 -21.58 8.69
N LEU A 245 3.71 -20.90 8.47
CA LEU A 245 3.57 -19.97 7.35
C LEU A 245 4.45 -18.73 7.55
N ILE A 246 4.40 -18.07 8.71
CA ILE A 246 5.19 -16.85 8.91
C ILE A 246 6.69 -17.13 8.78
N LYS A 247 7.18 -18.28 9.28
CA LYS A 247 8.57 -18.74 9.11
C LYS A 247 8.92 -19.01 7.66
N GLU A 248 7.99 -19.58 6.88
CA GLU A 248 8.19 -19.78 5.43
C GLU A 248 8.40 -18.44 4.71
N LEU A 249 7.58 -17.43 5.03
CA LEU A 249 7.60 -16.12 4.37
C LEU A 249 8.89 -15.33 4.63
N ILE A 250 9.51 -15.51 5.80
CA ILE A 250 10.73 -14.78 6.20
C ILE A 250 12.04 -15.52 5.92
N LYS A 251 11.99 -16.71 5.29
CA LYS A 251 13.20 -17.46 4.95
C LYS A 251 14.22 -16.57 4.22
N PRO A 252 15.52 -16.66 4.56
CA PRO A 252 16.15 -17.76 5.31
C PRO A 252 16.12 -17.62 6.83
N TYR A 253 15.55 -16.56 7.39
CA TYR A 253 15.41 -16.41 8.83
C TYR A 253 14.39 -17.44 9.37
N THR A 254 14.68 -18.03 10.52
CA THR A 254 13.82 -19.08 11.13
C THR A 254 13.40 -18.78 12.57
N THR A 255 13.94 -17.72 13.15
CA THR A 255 13.69 -17.31 14.54
C THR A 255 13.30 -15.85 14.60
N PHE A 256 12.55 -15.50 15.64
CA PHE A 256 12.19 -14.14 15.97
C PHE A 256 12.70 -13.84 17.37
N GLU A 257 13.18 -12.61 17.58
CA GLU A 257 13.44 -12.11 18.93
C GLU A 257 12.15 -12.02 19.75
N ALA A 258 12.26 -12.10 21.08
CA ALA A 258 11.12 -12.08 21.99
C ALA A 258 10.23 -10.83 21.83
N HIS A 259 10.83 -9.69 21.45
CA HIS A 259 10.11 -8.43 21.25
C HIS A 259 9.27 -8.40 19.96
N HIS A 260 9.50 -9.30 19.00
CA HIS A 260 8.70 -9.46 17.79
C HIS A 260 7.39 -10.21 18.08
N LYS A 261 6.50 -9.60 18.85
CA LYS A 261 5.31 -10.27 19.38
C LYS A 261 4.37 -10.81 18.30
N ALA A 262 4.08 -10.03 17.26
CA ALA A 262 3.16 -10.44 16.20
C ALA A 262 3.58 -11.73 15.47
N PRO A 263 4.82 -11.87 14.96
CA PRO A 263 5.24 -13.13 14.35
C PRO A 263 5.43 -14.28 15.36
N ASN A 264 5.82 -13.99 16.62
CA ASN A 264 5.91 -15.02 17.66
C ASN A 264 4.53 -15.63 18.01
N ASP A 265 3.48 -14.81 18.04
CA ASP A 265 2.12 -15.27 18.36
C ASP A 265 1.38 -15.81 17.12
N ALA A 266 1.91 -15.64 15.90
CA ALA A 266 1.20 -15.94 14.65
C ALA A 266 0.74 -17.40 14.55
N GLY A 267 1.53 -18.35 15.05
CA GLY A 267 1.19 -19.77 15.04
C GLY A 267 0.03 -20.13 15.99
N THR A 268 0.11 -19.68 17.24
CA THR A 268 -0.96 -19.93 18.24
C THR A 268 -2.26 -19.22 17.85
N GLN A 269 -2.16 -18.06 17.21
CA GLN A 269 -3.29 -17.32 16.70
C GLN A 269 -3.83 -17.84 15.36
N LYS A 270 -3.16 -18.82 14.72
CA LYS A 270 -3.48 -19.26 13.34
C LYS A 270 -3.58 -18.06 12.38
N ALA A 271 -2.68 -17.09 12.51
CA ALA A 271 -2.79 -15.81 11.82
C ALA A 271 -2.81 -16.00 10.29
N PRO A 272 -3.64 -15.24 9.55
CA PRO A 272 -3.58 -15.16 8.09
C PRO A 272 -2.38 -14.31 7.65
N SER A 273 -1.17 -14.82 7.90
CA SER A 273 0.09 -14.08 7.72
C SER A 273 0.43 -13.75 6.27
N PHE A 274 -0.28 -14.36 5.31
CA PHE A 274 -0.17 -14.01 3.90
C PHE A 274 -1.54 -13.59 3.37
N GLN A 275 -1.60 -12.38 2.82
CA GLN A 275 -2.76 -11.85 2.12
C GLN A 275 -2.26 -11.03 0.93
N TRP A 276 -2.70 -11.37 -0.27
CA TRP A 276 -2.25 -10.70 -1.48
C TRP A 276 -3.42 -10.32 -2.38
N LEU A 277 -3.54 -9.01 -2.64
CA LEU A 277 -4.50 -8.45 -3.60
C LEU A 277 -4.05 -8.73 -5.03
N VAL A 278 -4.96 -9.27 -5.83
CA VAL A 278 -4.72 -9.55 -7.24
C VAL A 278 -6.03 -9.53 -8.03
N GLU A 279 -6.00 -9.03 -9.25
CA GLU A 279 -7.16 -9.06 -10.16
C GLU A 279 -7.27 -10.42 -10.86
N VAL A 280 -8.51 -10.86 -11.06
CA VAL A 280 -8.86 -12.06 -11.81
C VAL A 280 -8.90 -11.74 -13.31
N ALA A 281 -8.03 -12.36 -14.09
CA ALA A 281 -8.00 -12.24 -15.55
C ALA A 281 -9.12 -13.05 -16.21
N HIS A 282 -9.32 -14.29 -15.77
CA HIS A 282 -10.30 -15.20 -16.36
C HIS A 282 -10.85 -16.18 -15.30
N VAL A 283 -12.07 -16.68 -15.52
CA VAL A 283 -12.73 -17.64 -14.64
C VAL A 283 -13.26 -18.81 -15.47
N ASN A 284 -12.94 -20.03 -15.06
CA ASN A 284 -13.52 -21.27 -15.57
C ASN A 284 -14.40 -21.92 -14.50
N SER A 285 -14.88 -23.15 -14.74
CA SER A 285 -15.74 -23.87 -13.80
C SER A 285 -15.12 -24.10 -12.41
N ASN A 286 -13.81 -24.37 -12.34
CA ASN A 286 -13.09 -24.67 -11.09
C ASN A 286 -11.69 -24.05 -11.03
N THR A 287 -11.40 -23.07 -11.88
CA THR A 287 -10.11 -22.36 -11.87
C THR A 287 -10.30 -20.87 -12.03
N ILE A 288 -9.41 -20.11 -11.38
CA ILE A 288 -9.23 -18.68 -11.60
C ILE A 288 -7.85 -18.44 -12.21
N GLU A 289 -7.79 -17.61 -13.24
CA GLU A 289 -6.54 -17.09 -13.79
C GLU A 289 -6.29 -15.69 -13.24
N LEU A 290 -5.08 -15.43 -12.77
CA LEU A 290 -4.66 -14.18 -12.14
C LEU A 290 -3.98 -13.25 -13.16
N LYS A 291 -4.26 -11.95 -13.05
CA LYS A 291 -3.63 -10.92 -13.89
C LYS A 291 -2.12 -10.78 -13.66
N GLN A 292 -1.64 -11.21 -12.50
CA GLN A 292 -0.22 -11.24 -12.17
C GLN A 292 0.18 -12.68 -11.75
N PRO A 293 1.43 -13.10 -12.01
CA PRO A 293 1.91 -14.38 -11.50
C PRO A 293 1.93 -14.40 -9.97
N LEU A 294 1.73 -15.58 -9.38
CA LEU A 294 1.86 -15.79 -7.94
C LEU A 294 3.24 -15.36 -7.45
N ARG A 295 3.25 -14.59 -6.35
CA ARG A 295 4.48 -14.13 -5.67
C ARG A 295 5.08 -15.18 -4.74
N TYR A 296 4.25 -16.10 -4.26
CA TYR A 296 4.62 -17.17 -3.34
C TYR A 296 3.99 -18.48 -3.79
N ASP A 297 4.63 -19.59 -3.41
CA ASP A 297 4.02 -20.91 -3.56
C ASP A 297 2.77 -21.01 -2.69
N ILE A 298 1.72 -21.54 -3.28
CA ILE A 298 0.47 -21.88 -2.60
C ILE A 298 0.57 -23.35 -2.18
N LYS A 299 0.95 -23.55 -0.91
CA LYS A 299 1.06 -24.88 -0.30
C LYS A 299 -0.20 -25.19 0.49
N MET A 300 -0.76 -26.38 0.26
CA MET A 300 -2.03 -26.80 0.86
C MET A 300 -1.97 -26.91 2.39
N GLU A 301 -0.78 -27.12 2.96
CA GLU A 301 -0.55 -27.12 4.41
C GLU A 301 -0.89 -25.79 5.09
N PHE A 302 -0.91 -24.68 4.34
CA PHE A 302 -1.28 -23.34 4.85
C PHE A 302 -2.76 -22.99 4.65
N LYS A 303 -3.61 -23.97 4.31
CA LYS A 303 -5.07 -23.81 4.10
C LYS A 303 -5.43 -22.58 3.23
N PRO A 304 -4.95 -22.52 1.98
CA PRO A 304 -5.16 -21.37 1.11
C PRO A 304 -6.64 -21.12 0.79
N VAL A 305 -7.03 -19.84 0.82
CA VAL A 305 -8.39 -19.38 0.55
C VAL A 305 -8.39 -18.19 -0.40
N ILE A 306 -9.54 -17.97 -1.05
CA ILE A 306 -9.82 -16.75 -1.81
C ILE A 306 -10.90 -15.97 -1.07
N ALA A 307 -10.64 -14.70 -0.80
CA ALA A 307 -11.58 -13.78 -0.17
C ALA A 307 -11.93 -12.60 -1.08
N GLU A 308 -13.09 -12.02 -0.85
CA GLU A 308 -13.61 -10.85 -1.56
C GLU A 308 -12.76 -9.62 -1.25
N ALA A 309 -12.44 -8.83 -2.28
CA ALA A 309 -11.81 -7.52 -2.15
C ALA A 309 -12.55 -6.51 -3.03
N ASN A 310 -13.53 -5.83 -2.46
CA ASN A 310 -14.24 -4.77 -3.15
C ASN A 310 -13.33 -3.54 -3.25
N MET A 311 -13.20 -3.00 -4.47
CA MET A 311 -12.31 -1.89 -4.78
C MET A 311 -13.06 -0.85 -5.60
N LEU A 312 -12.75 0.43 -5.37
CA LEU A 312 -13.10 1.47 -6.33
C LEU A 312 -12.08 1.47 -7.48
N ARG A 313 -12.52 1.88 -8.67
CA ARG A 313 -11.68 1.92 -9.87
C ARG A 313 -11.73 3.30 -10.52
N GLU A 314 -10.71 3.62 -11.31
CA GLU A 314 -10.67 4.85 -12.10
C GLU A 314 -10.79 6.13 -11.24
N ILE A 315 -10.11 6.16 -10.08
CA ILE A 315 -9.98 7.37 -9.26
C ILE A 315 -8.68 8.08 -9.64
N GLY A 316 -8.78 9.37 -9.95
CA GLY A 316 -7.63 10.20 -10.33
C GLY A 316 -7.51 11.48 -9.53
N VAL A 317 -6.28 11.89 -9.22
CA VAL A 317 -5.95 13.22 -8.69
C VAL A 317 -4.79 13.75 -9.53
N GLU A 318 -5.02 14.81 -10.30
CA GLU A 318 -4.08 15.26 -11.33
C GLU A 318 -3.97 16.79 -11.41
N ASP A 319 -2.83 17.26 -11.90
CA ASP A 319 -2.55 18.67 -12.21
C ASP A 319 -2.83 19.65 -11.06
N LEU A 320 -2.52 19.27 -9.82
CA LEU A 320 -2.66 20.12 -8.64
C LEU A 320 -1.52 19.91 -7.65
N ARG A 321 -1.35 20.87 -6.75
CA ARG A 321 -0.49 20.78 -5.57
C ARG A 321 -1.35 20.63 -4.32
N ILE A 322 -0.89 19.80 -3.38
CA ILE A 322 -1.48 19.71 -2.04
C ILE A 322 -0.49 20.30 -1.04
N GLU A 323 -1.00 21.18 -0.18
CA GLU A 323 -0.29 21.81 0.91
C GLU A 323 -1.05 21.60 2.23
N SER A 324 -0.34 21.72 3.34
CA SER A 324 -0.94 21.72 4.66
C SER A 324 -0.48 22.92 5.49
N ALA A 325 -1.20 23.20 6.57
CA ALA A 325 -0.80 24.20 7.56
C ALA A 325 0.31 23.73 8.51
N TRP A 326 0.88 22.54 8.29
CA TRP A 326 2.00 22.04 9.06
C TRP A 326 3.22 22.97 8.91
N LYS A 327 3.75 23.46 10.03
CA LYS A 327 4.92 24.36 10.07
C LYS A 327 6.18 23.70 10.66
N GLY A 328 6.06 22.47 11.13
CA GLY A 328 7.15 21.76 11.80
C GLY A 328 8.07 21.01 10.84
N GLU A 329 9.16 20.47 11.38
CA GLU A 329 9.97 19.47 10.67
C GLU A 329 9.23 18.12 10.64
N TYR A 330 9.49 17.31 9.61
CA TYR A 330 8.99 15.94 9.58
C TYR A 330 10.07 14.96 10.04
N CYS A 331 9.78 14.23 11.12
CA CYS A 331 10.56 13.08 11.58
C CYS A 331 9.62 11.87 11.67
N HIS A 332 9.92 10.81 10.93
CA HIS A 332 9.12 9.58 11.00
C HIS A 332 9.22 8.98 12.40
N HIS A 333 8.09 8.81 13.07
CA HIS A 333 7.96 8.46 14.50
C HIS A 333 8.41 9.54 15.50
N GLY A 334 8.54 10.79 15.06
CA GLY A 334 8.90 11.95 15.88
C GLY A 334 10.41 12.21 15.96
N CYS A 335 10.75 13.44 16.34
CA CYS A 335 12.13 13.89 16.53
C CYS A 335 12.60 13.61 17.97
N PRO A 336 13.90 13.71 18.29
CA PRO A 336 14.36 13.64 19.67
C PRO A 336 13.58 14.62 20.56
N LYS A 337 13.04 14.12 21.68
CA LYS A 337 12.18 14.84 22.65
C LYS A 337 10.73 15.12 22.19
N SER A 338 10.32 14.66 21.01
CA SER A 338 8.90 14.68 20.63
C SER A 338 8.06 13.88 21.64
N THR A 339 6.90 14.42 22.01
CA THR A 339 5.90 13.65 22.74
C THR A 339 5.24 12.63 21.81
N LYS A 340 4.53 11.65 22.37
CA LYS A 340 3.72 10.71 21.58
C LYS A 340 2.72 11.45 20.67
N PHE A 341 2.14 12.54 21.16
CA PHE A 341 1.21 13.35 20.38
C PHE A 341 1.91 14.02 19.20
N ASP A 342 3.10 14.59 19.42
CA ASP A 342 3.89 15.21 18.33
C ASP A 342 4.24 14.19 17.25
N SER A 343 4.71 13.00 17.64
CA SER A 343 4.98 11.91 16.70
C SER A 343 3.74 11.51 15.90
N ALA A 344 2.59 11.36 16.57
CA ALA A 344 1.34 10.99 15.93
C ALA A 344 0.83 12.07 14.96
N MET A 345 0.98 13.34 15.35
CA MET A 345 0.63 14.48 14.51
C MET A 345 1.46 14.52 13.22
N MET A 346 2.77 14.28 13.33
CA MET A 346 3.69 14.25 12.18
C MET A 346 3.39 13.09 11.22
N ASP A 347 3.21 11.88 11.75
CA ASP A 347 3.02 10.69 10.93
C ASP A 347 1.59 10.61 10.33
N TYR A 348 0.58 11.14 11.04
CA TYR A 348 -0.82 10.83 10.72
C TYR A 348 -1.78 12.02 10.62
N GLY A 349 -1.41 13.19 11.16
CA GLY A 349 -2.30 14.34 11.21
C GLY A 349 -2.45 15.10 9.89
N TRP A 350 -1.48 15.01 8.98
CA TRP A 350 -1.39 15.89 7.80
C TRP A 350 -1.33 15.14 6.48
N ASN A 351 -2.01 14.01 6.42
CA ASN A 351 -1.99 13.12 5.28
C ASN A 351 -2.85 13.61 4.11
N ALA A 352 -2.33 13.50 2.88
CA ALA A 352 -2.94 14.10 1.70
C ALA A 352 -3.95 13.20 0.98
N ILE A 353 -3.52 12.02 0.52
CA ILE A 353 -4.34 11.12 -0.28
C ILE A 353 -4.24 9.69 0.24
N ASN A 354 -5.38 9.08 0.55
CA ASN A 354 -5.51 7.65 0.76
C ASN A 354 -6.26 7.06 -0.43
N LEU A 355 -5.60 6.17 -1.16
CA LEU A 355 -6.20 5.37 -2.22
C LEU A 355 -6.29 3.93 -1.69
N CYS A 356 -7.52 3.49 -1.40
CA CYS A 356 -7.86 2.13 -0.99
C CYS A 356 -8.35 1.32 -2.19
#